data_AF-A0A2R6KYB9-F1
#
_entry.id   AF-A0A2R6KYB9-F1
#
_cell.length_a   1.000
_cell.length_b   1.000
_cell.length_c   1.000
_cell.angle_alpha   90.00
_cell.angle_beta   90.00
_cell.angle_gamma   90.00
#
_symmetry.space_group_name_H-M   'P 1'
#
loop_
_entity.id
_entity.type
_entity.pdbx_description
1 polymer ?
#
loop_
_entity_poly.entity_id
_entity_poly.type
_entity_poly.pdbx_seq_one_letter_code
_entity_poly.pdbx_strand_id
1 'polypeptide(L)'
;MRRQIDHDHPLATAFRGQSVERAGVSGDPWGLQAATDVREFVARDIPAIVWGPGSLDQAHTTDEWIDLEEAALGLDLLKACVRDVLAAGRV
;
A
#
# COMPACT_ATOMS: atom_id res chain seq x y z
N MET A 1 3.45 14.96 -16.52
CA MET A 1 3.09 14.94 -15.09
C MET A 1 3.20 13.51 -14.61
N ARG A 2 4.05 13.26 -13.61
CA ARG A 2 4.22 11.93 -13.00
C ARG A 2 2.93 11.55 -12.26
N ARG A 3 2.52 10.27 -12.34
CA ARG A 3 1.30 9.77 -11.67
C ARG A 3 1.54 8.53 -10.81
N GLN A 4 2.78 8.04 -10.77
CA GLN A 4 3.23 6.90 -9.98
C GLN A 4 4.67 7.12 -9.51
N ILE A 5 5.03 6.57 -8.36
CA ILE A 5 6.42 6.53 -7.87
C ILE A 5 7.20 5.38 -8.55
N ASP A 6 8.53 5.38 -8.40
CA ASP A 6 9.37 4.28 -8.90
C ASP A 6 9.16 3.03 -8.04
N HIS A 7 9.31 1.84 -8.65
CA HIS A 7 9.05 0.58 -7.97
C HIS A 7 9.99 0.30 -6.80
N ASP A 8 11.18 0.89 -6.83
CA ASP A 8 12.24 0.81 -5.82
C ASP A 8 12.21 1.97 -4.81
N HIS A 9 11.23 2.89 -4.92
CA HIS A 9 11.05 3.98 -3.97
C HIS A 9 10.97 3.43 -2.52
N PRO A 10 11.63 4.04 -1.52
CA PRO A 10 11.67 3.50 -0.15
C PRO A 10 10.29 3.18 0.44
N LEU A 11 9.31 4.06 0.21
CA LEU A 11 7.91 3.83 0.58
C LEU A 11 7.34 2.53 -0.02
N ALA A 12 7.54 2.28 -1.32
CA ALA A 12 7.04 1.08 -1.98
C ALA A 12 7.76 -0.18 -1.47
N THR A 13 9.09 -0.11 -1.31
CA THR A 13 9.91 -1.22 -0.86
C THR A 13 9.58 -1.63 0.58
N ALA A 14 9.39 -0.67 1.49
CA ALA A 14 9.04 -0.95 2.89
C ALA A 14 7.70 -1.68 3.01
N PHE A 15 6.67 -1.20 2.33
CA PHE A 15 5.35 -1.83 2.37
C PHE A 15 5.33 -3.19 1.68
N ARG A 16 6.01 -3.33 0.53
CA ARG A 16 6.09 -4.60 -0.19
C ARG A 16 6.84 -5.66 0.61
N GLY A 17 7.98 -5.32 1.20
CA GLY A 17 8.78 -6.25 2.02
C GLY A 17 8.00 -6.80 3.22
N GLN A 18 7.39 -5.92 4.00
CA GLN A 18 6.57 -6.33 5.15
C GLN A 18 5.35 -7.16 4.72
N SER A 19 4.71 -6.81 3.60
CA SER A 19 3.56 -7.56 3.08
C SER A 19 3.96 -8.98 2.67
N VAL A 20 5.10 -9.16 1.99
CA VAL A 20 5.64 -10.49 1.65
C VAL A 20 5.93 -11.29 2.92
N GLU A 21 6.63 -10.69 3.88
CA GLU A 21 7.08 -11.38 5.09
C GLU A 21 5.91 -11.83 5.98
N ARG A 22 4.89 -10.98 6.17
CA ARG A 22 3.85 -11.22 7.18
C ARG A 22 2.50 -11.65 6.63
N ALA A 23 2.20 -11.33 5.37
CA ALA A 23 0.94 -11.71 4.72
C ALA A 23 1.13 -12.77 3.62
N GLY A 24 2.37 -13.13 3.27
CA GLY A 24 2.64 -14.17 2.27
C GLY A 24 2.16 -13.82 0.85
N VAL A 25 1.99 -12.53 0.55
CA VAL A 25 1.56 -12.05 -0.78
C VAL A 25 2.75 -11.96 -1.75
N SER A 26 2.46 -11.78 -3.05
CA SER A 26 3.51 -11.59 -4.05
C SER A 26 4.38 -10.35 -3.76
N GLY A 27 5.69 -10.49 -3.99
CA GLY A 27 6.66 -9.41 -3.90
C GLY A 27 6.91 -8.67 -5.21
N ASP A 28 6.16 -9.01 -6.28
CA ASP A 28 6.27 -8.31 -7.56
C ASP A 28 5.75 -6.87 -7.43
N PRO A 29 6.33 -5.90 -8.16
CA PRO A 29 5.76 -4.57 -8.24
C PRO A 29 4.33 -4.63 -8.77
N TRP A 30 3.41 -4.09 -7.97
CA TRP A 30 1.99 -4.04 -8.31
C TRP A 30 1.52 -2.59 -8.38
N GLY A 31 0.54 -2.34 -9.26
CA GLY A 31 -0.09 -1.04 -9.42
C GLY A 31 -1.55 -1.19 -9.82
N LEU A 32 -2.36 -0.20 -9.48
CA LEU A 32 -3.79 -0.19 -9.75
C LEU A 32 -4.10 0.67 -10.98
N GLN A 33 -4.78 0.09 -11.98
CA GLN A 33 -5.31 0.84 -13.13
C GLN A 33 -6.64 1.53 -12.77
N ALA A 34 -6.60 2.42 -11.77
CA ALA A 34 -7.76 3.20 -11.35
C ALA A 34 -7.37 4.65 -11.02
N ALA A 35 -8.37 5.53 -10.97
CA ALA A 35 -8.19 6.89 -10.50
C ALA A 35 -8.31 6.94 -8.97
N THR A 36 -7.18 6.83 -8.28
CA THR A 36 -7.09 7.05 -6.82
C THR A 36 -6.39 8.37 -6.53
N ASP A 37 -6.55 8.91 -5.33
CA ASP A 37 -5.91 10.17 -4.91
C ASP A 37 -4.37 10.12 -4.94
N VAL A 38 -3.78 8.92 -4.95
CA VAL A 38 -2.34 8.70 -5.10
C VAL A 38 -1.79 9.43 -6.33
N ARG A 39 -2.51 9.41 -7.45
CA ARG A 39 -2.05 10.09 -8.68
C ARG A 39 -1.97 11.60 -8.51
N GLU A 40 -2.84 12.18 -7.66
CA GLU A 40 -2.91 13.61 -7.40
C GLU A 40 -1.84 14.06 -6.39
N PHE A 41 -1.49 13.21 -5.42
CA PHE A 41 -0.35 13.42 -4.54
C PHE A 41 0.98 13.35 -5.31
N VAL A 42 1.17 12.30 -6.12
CA VAL A 42 2.40 12.14 -6.91
C VAL A 42 2.56 13.27 -7.93
N ALA A 43 1.46 13.77 -8.49
CA ALA A 43 1.48 14.93 -9.39
C ALA A 43 1.98 16.23 -8.72
N ARG A 44 1.97 16.28 -7.39
CA ARG A 44 2.44 17.39 -6.55
C ARG A 44 3.74 17.05 -5.81
N ASP A 45 4.48 16.07 -6.33
CA ASP A 45 5.75 15.59 -5.79
C ASP A 45 5.67 15.05 -4.35
N ILE A 46 4.48 14.56 -3.95
CA ILE A 46 4.26 13.86 -2.68
C ILE A 46 4.24 12.35 -2.97
N PRO A 47 5.24 11.56 -2.51
CA PRO A 47 5.22 10.11 -2.70
C PRO A 47 4.01 9.48 -1.99
N ALA A 48 3.28 8.64 -2.72
CA ALA A 48 2.10 7.95 -2.19
C ALA A 48 1.95 6.56 -2.83
N ILE A 49 1.30 5.65 -2.10
CA ILE A 49 0.98 4.29 -2.53
C ILE A 49 -0.49 3.99 -2.27
N VAL A 50 -1.07 3.08 -3.05
CA VAL A 50 -2.33 2.40 -2.72
C VAL A 50 -1.95 1.09 -2.05
N TRP A 51 -2.42 0.86 -0.83
CA TRP A 51 -2.11 -0.33 -0.06
C TRP A 51 -3.17 -0.57 1.00
N GLY A 52 -3.51 -1.83 1.24
CA GLY A 52 -4.42 -2.22 2.31
C GLY A 52 -4.80 -3.70 2.22
N PRO A 53 -5.36 -4.26 3.30
CA PRO A 53 -5.94 -5.61 3.31
C PRO A 53 -7.28 -5.65 2.57
N GLY A 54 -7.81 -6.86 2.37
CA GLY A 54 -9.07 -7.10 1.68
C GLY A 54 -8.93 -7.26 0.17
N SER A 55 -10.08 -7.43 -0.50
CA SER A 55 -10.14 -7.62 -1.94
C SER A 55 -10.84 -6.45 -2.63
N LEU A 56 -10.27 -5.98 -3.73
CA LEU A 56 -10.92 -5.01 -4.61
C LEU A 56 -12.21 -5.58 -5.23
N ASP A 57 -12.34 -6.90 -5.35
CA ASP A 57 -13.55 -7.54 -5.87
C ASP A 57 -14.75 -7.42 -4.89
N GLN A 58 -14.50 -7.14 -3.61
CA GLN A 58 -15.55 -6.89 -2.61
C GLN A 58 -15.92 -5.41 -2.49
N ALA A 59 -15.02 -4.51 -2.85
CA ALA A 59 -15.26 -3.08 -2.78
C ALA A 59 -16.44 -2.66 -3.67
N HIS A 60 -17.34 -1.81 -3.15
CA HIS A 60 -18.54 -1.33 -3.84
C HIS A 60 -19.55 -2.42 -4.25
N THR A 61 -19.47 -3.61 -3.67
CA THR A 61 -20.53 -4.62 -3.83
C THR A 61 -21.71 -4.31 -2.89
N THR A 62 -22.89 -4.88 -3.16
CA THR A 62 -24.08 -4.67 -2.29
C THR A 62 -23.84 -5.12 -0.86
N ASP A 63 -23.11 -6.23 -0.70
CA ASP A 63 -22.81 -6.86 0.58
C ASP A 63 -21.33 -6.68 0.94
N GLU A 64 -20.77 -5.49 0.72
CA GLU A 64 -19.35 -5.19 0.94
C GLU A 64 -18.87 -5.59 2.36
N TRP A 65 -17.77 -6.34 2.41
CA TRP A 65 -17.18 -6.85 3.65
C TRP A 65 -15.66 -6.96 3.58
N ILE A 66 -15.04 -7.15 4.74
CA ILE A 66 -13.63 -7.51 4.92
C ILE A 66 -13.51 -8.54 6.04
N ASP A 67 -12.54 -9.44 5.93
CA ASP A 67 -12.18 -10.34 7.01
C ASP A 67 -11.54 -9.56 8.18
N LEU A 68 -12.00 -9.80 9.40
CA LEU A 68 -11.49 -9.07 10.58
C LEU A 68 -10.05 -9.45 10.93
N GLU A 69 -9.62 -10.67 10.66
CA GLU A 69 -8.23 -11.10 10.85
C GLU A 69 -7.33 -10.43 9.81
N GLU A 70 -7.77 -10.30 8.55
CA GLU A 70 -7.05 -9.53 7.53
C GLU A 70 -6.93 -8.05 7.91
N ALA A 71 -8.02 -7.45 8.42
CA ALA A 71 -8.01 -6.06 8.88
C ALA A 71 -7.05 -5.85 10.07
N ALA A 72 -7.04 -6.78 11.03
CA ALA A 72 -6.12 -6.74 12.17
C ALA A 72 -4.66 -6.89 11.73
N LEU A 73 -4.36 -7.83 10.84
CA LEU A 73 -3.03 -8.00 10.25
C LEU A 73 -2.59 -6.73 9.48
N GLY A 74 -3.50 -6.13 8.71
CA GLY A 74 -3.25 -4.88 8.01
C GLY A 74 -2.88 -3.72 8.95
N LEU A 75 -3.52 -3.62 10.11
CA LEU A 75 -3.17 -2.61 11.12
C LEU A 75 -1.75 -2.81 11.66
N ASP A 76 -1.37 -4.05 11.97
CA ASP A 76 -0.04 -4.36 12.49
C ASP A 76 1.06 -4.13 11.45
N LEU A 77 0.78 -4.48 10.19
CA LEU A 77 1.62 -4.16 9.05
C LEU A 77 1.81 -2.66 8.86
N LEU A 78 0.72 -1.89 8.86
CA LEU A 78 0.76 -0.44 8.72
C LEU A 78 1.68 0.19 9.78
N LYS A 79 1.53 -0.23 11.04
CA LYS A 79 2.38 0.25 12.15
C LYS A 79 3.86 -0.09 11.94
N ALA A 80 4.16 -1.31 11.48
CA ALA A 80 5.54 -1.74 11.22
C ALA A 80 6.14 -0.92 10.07
N CYS A 81 5.47 -0.84 8.92
CA CYS A 81 5.92 -0.10 7.75
C CYS A 81 6.16 1.38 8.07
N VAL A 82 5.23 2.03 8.80
CA VAL A 82 5.38 3.45 9.16
C VAL A 82 6.61 3.66 10.05
N ARG A 83 6.91 2.75 10.99
CA ARG A 83 8.13 2.85 11.80
C ARG A 83 9.38 2.72 10.94
N ASP A 84 9.42 1.76 10.02
CA ASP A 84 10.56 1.54 9.13
C ASP A 84 10.81 2.78 8.25
N VAL A 85 9.73 3.34 7.69
CA VAL A 85 9.76 4.53 6.86
C VAL A 85 10.27 5.75 7.64
N LEU A 86 9.79 5.97 8.86
CA LEU A 86 10.23 7.09 9.70
C LEU A 86 11.68 6.91 10.18
N ALA A 87 12.10 5.67 10.49
CA ALA A 87 13.46 5.35 10.92
C ALA A 87 14.49 5.50 9.78
N ALA A 88 14.10 5.24 8.52
CA ALA A 88 14.95 5.43 7.35
C ALA A 88 15.25 6.92 7.03
N GLY A 89 14.59 7.86 7.72
CA GLY A 89 14.91 9.29 7.68
C GLY A 89 14.64 10.00 6.34
N ARG A 90 13.95 9.36 5.38
CA ARG A 90 13.56 9.95 4.09
C ARG A 90 12.29 9.30 3.53
N VAL A 91 11.24 10.10 3.40
CA VAL A 91 10.22 9.97 2.34
C VAL A 91 10.25 11.26 1.55
#